data_AF-A0A849VRJ8-F1
#
_entry.id   AF-A0A849VRJ8-F1
#
_cell.length_a   1.000
_cell.length_b   1.000
_cell.length_c   1.000
_cell.angle_alpha   90.00
_cell.angle_beta   90.00
_cell.angle_gamma   90.00
#
_symmetry.space_group_name_H-M   'P 1'
#
loop_
_entity.id
_entity.type
_entity.pdbx_description
1 polymer ?
#
loop_
_entity_poly.entity_id
_entity_poly.type
_entity_poly.pdbx_seq_one_letter_code
_entity_poly.pdbx_strand_id
1 'polypeptide(L)'
;MATLERIARRFGEGHLRLVLSTLAETANNKLLLDEVGLWMASDMIRACRSIVENRTGDWLETWDAMPVGELQFITHDLSGVVSQRHALGGMVYERLYRRFGPNSDQLDLLDDRRRIP
;
A
#
# COMPACT_ATOMS: atom_id res chain seq x y z
N MET A 1 -16.80 -3.08 -17.08
CA MET A 1 -17.08 -3.56 -15.71
C MET A 1 -16.07 -2.88 -14.79
N ALA A 2 -16.54 -2.12 -13.81
CA ALA A 2 -15.67 -1.25 -13.01
C ALA A 2 -14.74 -2.08 -12.10
N THR A 3 -13.51 -1.61 -11.85
CA THR A 3 -12.51 -2.33 -11.03
C THR A 3 -13.04 -2.72 -9.66
N LEU A 4 -13.82 -1.86 -9.03
CA LEU A 4 -14.48 -2.11 -7.75
C LEU A 4 -15.40 -3.35 -7.79
N GLU A 5 -16.20 -3.50 -8.84
CA GLU A 5 -17.09 -4.67 -9.02
C GLU A 5 -16.31 -5.98 -9.18
N ARG A 6 -15.12 -5.91 -9.82
CA ARG A 6 -14.24 -7.08 -9.95
C ARG A 6 -13.65 -7.47 -8.59
N ILE A 7 -13.24 -6.50 -7.78
CA ILE A 7 -12.73 -6.75 -6.42
C ILE A 7 -13.85 -7.30 -5.52
N ALA A 8 -15.04 -6.68 -5.54
CA ALA A 8 -16.20 -7.10 -4.74
C ALA A 8 -16.61 -8.54 -5.06
N ARG A 9 -16.74 -8.88 -6.35
CA ARG A 9 -17.11 -10.25 -6.75
C ARG A 9 -16.05 -11.29 -6.41
N ARG A 10 -14.77 -10.89 -6.36
CA ARG A 10 -13.66 -11.82 -6.09
C ARG A 10 -13.44 -12.06 -4.60
N PHE A 11 -13.61 -11.04 -3.76
CA PHE A 11 -13.22 -11.09 -2.35
C PHE A 11 -14.32 -10.69 -1.36
N GLY A 12 -15.51 -10.32 -1.86
CA GLY A 12 -16.66 -9.89 -1.05
C GLY A 12 -16.67 -8.39 -0.74
N GLU A 13 -17.83 -7.90 -0.32
CA GLU A 13 -18.04 -6.49 0.02
C GLU A 13 -17.23 -6.03 1.23
N GLY A 14 -17.03 -6.91 2.23
CA GLY A 14 -16.20 -6.60 3.40
C GLY A 14 -14.76 -6.27 3.01
N HIS A 15 -14.16 -7.05 2.11
CA HIS A 15 -12.83 -6.78 1.57
C HIS A 15 -12.81 -5.47 0.78
N LEU A 16 -13.82 -5.22 -0.06
CA LEU A 16 -13.91 -3.97 -0.82
C LEU A 16 -13.99 -2.76 0.12
N ARG A 17 -14.74 -2.84 1.22
CA ARG A 17 -14.83 -1.77 2.21
C ARG A 17 -13.45 -1.48 2.83
N LEU A 18 -12.68 -2.52 3.18
CA LEU A 18 -11.32 -2.34 3.69
C LEU A 18 -10.38 -1.67 2.67
N VAL A 19 -10.47 -2.05 1.39
CA VAL A 19 -9.71 -1.40 0.30
C VAL A 19 -10.04 0.08 0.23
N LEU A 20 -11.34 0.42 0.21
CA LEU A 20 -11.79 1.80 0.12
C LEU A 20 -11.43 2.60 1.36
N SER A 21 -11.58 2.06 2.57
CA SER A 21 -11.17 2.72 3.81
C SER A 21 -9.67 2.98 3.83
N THR A 22 -8.85 2.00 3.42
CA THR A 22 -7.39 2.15 3.37
C THR A 22 -6.98 3.27 2.41
N LEU A 23 -7.68 3.44 1.28
CA LEU A 23 -7.35 4.48 0.29
C LEU A 23 -7.97 5.85 0.61
N ALA A 24 -9.19 5.87 1.18
CA ALA A 24 -9.95 7.09 1.44
C ALA A 24 -9.43 7.90 2.63
N GLU A 25 -8.91 7.23 3.66
CA GLU A 25 -8.42 7.90 4.86
C GLU A 25 -7.03 8.50 4.70
N THR A 26 -6.37 8.25 3.57
CA THR A 26 -5.05 8.81 3.27
C THR A 26 -5.17 10.09 2.44
N ALA A 27 -4.96 11.25 3.08
CA ALA A 27 -5.22 12.57 2.49
C ALA A 27 -4.38 12.86 1.22
N ASN A 28 -3.25 12.17 1.05
CA ASN A 28 -2.31 12.33 -0.08
C ASN A 28 -2.63 11.48 -1.32
N ASN A 29 -3.66 10.63 -1.29
CA ASN A 29 -3.81 9.54 -2.27
C ASN A 29 -5.02 9.64 -3.19
N LYS A 30 -5.58 10.84 -3.41
CA LYS A 30 -6.68 11.03 -4.39
C LYS A 30 -6.33 10.53 -5.81
N LEU A 31 -5.04 10.37 -6.12
CA LEU A 31 -4.52 9.79 -7.36
C LEU A 31 -4.61 8.25 -7.44
N LEU A 32 -4.84 7.53 -6.34
CA LEU A 32 -4.83 6.06 -6.27
C LEU A 32 -6.17 5.36 -6.62
N LEU A 33 -7.19 6.12 -7.01
CA LEU A 33 -8.49 5.55 -7.39
C LEU A 33 -8.52 4.99 -8.82
N ASP A 34 -7.35 4.73 -9.40
CA ASP A 34 -7.21 4.02 -10.66
C ASP A 34 -7.20 2.49 -10.47
N GLU A 35 -7.18 1.74 -11.57
CA GLU A 35 -7.19 0.27 -11.49
C GLU A 35 -5.97 -0.29 -10.75
N VAL A 36 -4.80 0.35 -10.91
CA VAL A 36 -3.53 -0.13 -10.34
C VAL A 36 -3.54 0.04 -8.82
N GLY A 37 -3.88 1.22 -8.31
CA GLY A 37 -3.94 1.53 -6.88
C GLY A 37 -4.97 0.65 -6.16
N LEU A 38 -6.17 0.50 -6.73
CA LEU A 38 -7.22 -0.36 -6.16
C LEU A 38 -6.78 -1.83 -6.03
N TRP A 39 -6.18 -2.40 -7.08
CA TRP A 39 -5.70 -3.77 -7.03
C TRP A 39 -4.49 -3.95 -6.13
N MET A 40 -3.60 -2.96 -6.08
CA MET A 40 -2.43 -2.98 -5.20
C MET A 40 -2.85 -2.95 -3.73
N ALA A 41 -3.74 -2.04 -3.33
CA ALA A 41 -4.26 -2.00 -1.97
C ALA A 41 -4.98 -3.31 -1.58
N SER A 42 -5.75 -3.86 -2.52
CA SER A 42 -6.38 -5.18 -2.36
C SER A 42 -5.37 -6.30 -2.11
N ASP A 43 -4.22 -6.29 -2.79
CA ASP A 43 -3.15 -7.26 -2.56
C ASP A 43 -2.50 -7.08 -1.19
N MET A 44 -2.22 -5.85 -0.79
CA MET A 44 -1.59 -5.56 0.49
C MET A 44 -2.47 -5.98 1.67
N ILE A 45 -3.79 -5.73 1.60
CA ILE A 45 -4.74 -6.20 2.63
C ILE A 45 -4.71 -7.73 2.74
N ARG A 46 -4.59 -8.44 1.61
CA ARG A 46 -4.51 -9.90 1.62
C ARG A 46 -3.18 -10.41 2.15
N ALA A 47 -2.07 -9.76 1.78
CA ALA A 47 -0.74 -10.13 2.23
C ALA A 47 -0.51 -9.83 3.72
N CYS A 48 -1.15 -8.78 4.23
CA CYS A 48 -0.99 -8.27 5.59
C CYS A 48 -2.25 -8.49 6.45
N ARG A 49 -3.06 -9.52 6.16
CA ARG A 49 -4.36 -9.74 6.84
C ARG A 49 -4.26 -9.70 8.37
N SER A 50 -3.27 -10.37 8.94
CA SER A 50 -3.07 -10.39 10.40
C SER A 50 -2.78 -9.01 10.98
N ILE A 51 -2.09 -8.13 10.25
CA ILE A 51 -1.82 -6.75 10.65
C ILE A 51 -3.11 -5.94 10.57
N VAL A 52 -3.85 -6.05 9.45
CA VAL A 52 -5.12 -5.33 9.25
C VAL A 52 -6.14 -5.67 10.34
N GLU A 53 -6.23 -6.95 10.73
CA GLU A 53 -7.19 -7.43 11.72
C GLU A 53 -6.80 -7.10 13.17
N ASN A 54 -5.50 -7.17 13.51
CA ASN A 54 -5.05 -7.04 14.91
C ASN A 54 -4.45 -5.66 15.24
N ARG A 55 -4.08 -4.87 14.23
CA ARG A 55 -3.36 -3.59 14.36
C ARG A 55 -3.90 -2.55 13.37
N THR A 56 -5.23 -2.44 13.27
CA THR A 56 -5.90 -1.58 12.28
C THR A 56 -5.49 -0.11 12.37
N GLY A 57 -5.29 0.42 13.58
CA GLY A 57 -4.82 1.80 13.78
C GLY A 57 -3.46 2.04 13.14
N ASP A 58 -2.46 1.23 13.53
CA ASP A 58 -1.11 1.29 12.95
C ASP A 58 -1.13 1.12 11.43
N TRP A 59 -2.00 0.25 10.91
CA TRP A 59 -2.17 0.08 9.46
C TRP A 59 -2.57 1.39 8.79
N LEU A 60 -3.64 2.04 9.27
CA LEU A 60 -4.13 3.29 8.70
C LEU A 60 -3.10 4.43 8.83
N GLU A 61 -2.43 4.56 9.98
CA GLU A 61 -1.34 5.52 10.19
C GLU A 61 -0.19 5.31 9.20
N THR A 62 0.18 4.06 8.97
CA THR A 62 1.27 3.72 8.03
C THR A 62 0.91 4.11 6.61
N TRP A 63 -0.35 3.89 6.21
CA TRP A 63 -0.84 4.26 4.88
C TRP A 63 -0.95 5.78 4.72
N ASP A 64 -1.34 6.51 5.76
CA ASP A 64 -1.45 7.98 5.72
C ASP A 64 -0.08 8.65 5.61
N ALA A 65 0.93 8.11 6.30
CA ALA A 65 2.31 8.57 6.19
C ALA A 65 3.01 8.15 4.87
N MET A 66 2.44 7.20 4.12
CA MET A 66 3.09 6.64 2.94
C MET A 66 2.91 7.54 1.70
N PRO A 67 3.99 7.93 1.01
CA PRO A 67 3.90 8.79 -0.18
C PRO A 67 3.52 7.99 -1.43
N VAL A 68 2.41 7.24 -1.40
CA VAL A 68 2.08 6.25 -2.44
C VAL A 68 1.94 6.88 -3.83
N GLY A 69 1.41 8.11 -3.94
CA GLY A 69 1.36 8.84 -5.21
C GLY A 69 2.74 9.05 -5.85
N GLU A 70 3.76 9.37 -5.06
CA GLU A 70 5.14 9.48 -5.55
C GLU A 70 5.70 8.12 -5.97
N LEU A 71 5.36 7.04 -5.25
CA LEU A 71 5.76 5.69 -5.64
C LEU A 71 5.14 5.29 -6.96
N GLN A 72 3.86 5.60 -7.15
CA GLN A 72 3.17 5.35 -8.39
C GLN A 72 3.82 6.12 -9.54
N PHE A 73 4.16 7.39 -9.33
CA PHE A 73 4.91 8.21 -10.29
C PHE A 73 6.26 7.58 -10.64
N ILE A 74 7.06 7.14 -9.65
CA ILE A 74 8.34 6.45 -9.89
C ILE A 74 8.13 5.16 -10.69
N THR A 75 7.13 4.35 -10.34
CA THR A 75 6.90 3.08 -11.06
C THR A 75 6.38 3.27 -12.48
N HIS A 76 5.84 4.45 -12.80
CA HIS A 76 5.37 4.78 -14.14
C HIS A 76 6.51 4.70 -15.17
N ASP A 77 7.75 5.02 -14.77
CA ASP A 77 8.94 4.90 -15.61
C ASP A 77 9.20 3.46 -16.07
N LEU A 78 8.64 2.46 -15.37
CA LEU A 78 8.74 1.04 -15.70
C LEU A 78 7.57 0.53 -16.57
N SER A 79 6.70 1.44 -17.04
CA SER A 79 5.56 1.08 -17.88
C SER A 79 6.01 0.43 -19.19
N GLY A 80 5.33 -0.64 -19.59
CA GLY A 80 5.70 -1.45 -20.77
C GLY A 80 6.85 -2.44 -20.53
N VAL A 81 7.55 -2.36 -19.40
CA VAL A 81 8.64 -3.29 -19.02
C VAL A 81 8.17 -4.31 -17.98
N VAL A 82 7.48 -3.83 -16.93
CA VAL A 82 6.91 -4.69 -15.87
C VAL A 82 5.47 -4.30 -15.56
N SER A 83 4.75 -5.21 -14.87
CA SER A 83 3.41 -4.90 -14.37
C SER A 83 3.47 -3.76 -13.36
N GLN A 84 2.77 -2.66 -13.65
CA GLN A 84 2.65 -1.49 -12.77
C GLN A 84 2.11 -1.86 -11.39
N ARG A 85 1.11 -2.76 -11.33
CA ARG A 85 0.56 -3.29 -10.08
C ARG A 85 1.63 -3.99 -9.24
N HIS A 86 2.49 -4.80 -9.86
CA HIS A 86 3.53 -5.52 -9.13
C HIS A 86 4.68 -4.60 -8.72
N ALA A 87 5.09 -3.66 -9.58
CA ALA A 87 6.11 -2.67 -9.25
C ALA A 87 5.67 -1.81 -8.05
N LEU A 88 4.48 -1.23 -8.11
CA LEU A 88 3.93 -0.43 -7.01
C LEU A 88 3.70 -1.30 -5.76
N GLY A 89 3.16 -2.51 -5.94
CA GLY A 89 2.95 -3.45 -4.85
C GLY A 89 4.24 -3.82 -4.12
N GLY A 90 5.35 -4.00 -4.83
CA GLY A 90 6.66 -4.24 -4.21
C GLY A 90 7.14 -3.06 -3.37
N MET A 91 7.03 -1.83 -3.89
CA MET A 91 7.44 -0.62 -3.16
C MET A 91 6.58 -0.35 -1.93
N VAL A 92 5.27 -0.61 -2.00
CA VAL A 92 4.35 -0.47 -0.87
C VAL A 92 4.60 -1.57 0.16
N TYR A 93 4.74 -2.82 -0.28
CA TYR A 93 5.03 -3.93 0.61
C TYR A 93 6.34 -3.73 1.37
N GLU A 94 7.37 -3.20 0.72
CA GLU A 94 8.65 -2.92 1.35
C GLU A 94 8.50 -1.96 2.55
N ARG A 95 7.68 -0.92 2.41
CA ARG A 95 7.38 0.03 3.49
C ARG A 95 6.58 -0.62 4.61
N LEU A 96 5.59 -1.43 4.27
CA LEU A 96 4.83 -2.22 5.25
C LEU A 96 5.76 -3.20 5.98
N TYR A 97 6.67 -3.85 5.26
CA TYR A 97 7.65 -4.77 5.82
C TYR A 97 8.63 -4.05 6.75
N ARG A 98 9.06 -2.82 6.43
CA ARG A 98 9.85 -2.01 7.35
C ARG A 98 9.09 -1.70 8.64
N ARG A 99 7.81 -1.37 8.54
CA ARG A 99 7.00 -0.98 9.71
C ARG A 99 6.57 -2.17 10.58
N PHE A 100 6.28 -3.31 9.97
CA PHE A 100 5.64 -4.45 10.64
C PHE A 100 6.44 -5.76 10.60
N GLY A 101 7.56 -5.77 9.88
CA GLY A 101 8.40 -6.96 9.74
C GLY A 101 9.21 -7.26 11.01
N PRO A 102 9.87 -8.44 11.06
CA PRO A 102 10.58 -8.92 12.25
C PRO A 102 11.66 -7.98 12.80
N ASN A 103 12.19 -7.08 11.95
CA ASN A 103 13.24 -6.13 12.29
C ASN A 103 12.72 -4.68 12.33
N SER A 104 11.41 -4.45 12.51
CA SER A 104 10.82 -3.11 12.57
C SER A 104 11.49 -2.22 13.61
N ASP A 105 11.91 -2.81 14.72
CA ASP A 105 12.51 -2.10 15.85
C ASP A 105 14.02 -1.84 15.64
N GLN A 106 14.63 -2.47 14.63
CA GLN A 106 16.05 -2.29 14.28
C GLN A 106 16.26 -1.33 13.11
N LEU A 107 15.21 -0.97 12.37
CA LEU A 107 15.32 -0.11 11.19
C LEU A 107 15.76 1.31 11.51
N ASP A 108 15.45 1.81 12.72
CA ASP A 108 16.00 3.07 13.23
C ASP A 108 17.54 3.10 13.20
N LEU A 109 18.21 1.95 13.38
CA LEU A 109 19.69 1.86 13.36
C LEU A 109 20.29 1.87 11.95
N LEU A 110 19.49 1.57 10.91
CA LEU A 110 19.96 1.54 9.51
C LEU A 110 19.54 2.78 8.71
N ASP A 111 18.48 3.49 9.15
CA ASP A 111 18.04 4.77 8.56
C ASP A 111 18.84 5.99 9.08
N ASP A 112 19.72 5.79 10.07
CA ASP A 112 20.69 6.79 10.58
C ASP A 112 21.70 7.32 9.54
N ARG A 113 21.59 6.90 8.28
CA ARG A 113 22.33 7.50 7.14
C ARG A 113 21.69 8.78 6.59
N ARG A 114 20.60 9.28 7.17
CA ARG A 114 20.01 10.58 6.80
C ARG A 114 20.10 11.59 7.94
N ARG A 115 21.28 12.21 8.05
CA ARG A 115 21.49 13.66 8.23
C ARG A 115 22.98 13.90 8.41
N ILE A 116 23.67 14.14 7.29
CA ILE A 116 24.84 15.00 7.32
C ILE A 116 24.39 16.29 6.60
N PRO A 117 24.51 17.46 7.24
CA PRO A 117 24.11 18.75 6.64
C PRO A 117 24.89 19.08 5.36
#